data_AF-A0A929KTK0-F1
#
_entry.id   AF-A0A929KTK0-F1
#
_cell.length_a   1.000
_cell.length_b   1.000
_cell.length_c   1.000
_cell.angle_alpha   90.00
_cell.angle_beta   90.00
_cell.angle_gamma   90.00
#
_symmetry.space_group_name_H-M   'P 1'
#
loop_
_entity.id
_entity.type
_entity.pdbx_description
1 polymer ?
#
loop_
_entity_poly.entity_id
_entity_poly.type
_entity_poly.pdbx_seq_one_letter_code
_entity_poly.pdbx_strand_id
1 'polypeptide(L)' 'MFRRPLLFILVVLILAAGIGLLAIGAFPPSVTPKPVEQVLPNERFAPR' A
#
# COMPACT_ATOMS: atom_id res chain seq x y z
N MET A 1 -7.26 37.44 5.31
CA MET A 1 -7.55 36.14 4.63
C MET A 1 -7.03 34.93 5.42
N PHE A 2 -7.18 34.91 6.75
CA PHE A 2 -6.77 33.79 7.61
C PHE A 2 -7.86 33.54 8.65
N ARG A 3 -9.08 33.30 8.18
CA ARG A 3 -10.26 33.27 9.06
C ARG A 3 -10.30 32.04 9.97
N ARG A 4 -9.43 31.05 9.73
CA ARG A 4 -9.41 29.77 10.44
C ARG A 4 -7.95 29.29 10.65
N PRO A 5 -7.19 29.95 11.54
CA PRO A 5 -5.79 29.59 11.80
C PRO A 5 -5.65 28.15 12.32
N LEU A 6 -6.63 27.68 13.09
CA LEU A 6 -6.70 26.29 13.56
C LEU A 6 -6.76 25.26 12.41
N LEU A 7 -7.56 25.52 11.37
CA LEU A 7 -7.61 24.62 10.22
C LEU A 7 -6.28 24.58 9.47
N PHE A 8 -5.60 25.73 9.37
CA PHE A 8 -4.29 25.78 8.73
C PHE A 8 -3.27 24.94 9.50
N ILE A 9 -3.20 25.09 10.82
CA ILE A 9 -2.31 24.29 11.67
C ILE A 9 -2.63 22.79 11.54
N LEU A 10 -3.90 22.42 11.55
CA LEU A 10 -4.32 21.03 11.38
C LEU A 10 -3.86 20.45 10.04
N VAL A 11 -4.05 21.19 8.94
CA VAL A 11 -3.60 20.77 7.60
C VAL A 11 -2.08 20.58 7.56
N VAL A 12 -1.33 21.52 8.15
CA VAL A 12 0.14 21.42 8.23
C VAL A 12 0.56 20.18 9.01
N LEU A 13 -0.08 19.89 10.15
CA LEU A 13 0.22 18.69 10.94
C LEU A 13 -0.07 17.39 10.17
N ILE A 14 -1.19 17.32 9.46
CA ILE A 14 -1.55 16.16 8.64
C ILE A 14 -0.52 15.93 7.52
N LEU A 15 -0.11 17.01 6.83
CA LEU A 15 0.92 16.95 5.80
C LEU A 15 2.26 16.51 6.36
N ALA A 16 2.70 17.07 7.49
CA ALA A 16 3.94 16.70 8.15
C ALA A 16 3.95 15.23 8.56
N ALA A 17 2.85 14.73 9.12
CA ALA A 17 2.70 13.31 9.46
C ALA A 17 2.76 12.41 8.22
N GLY A 18 2.05 12.78 7.15
CA GLY A 18 2.07 12.03 5.89
C GLY A 18 3.48 11.94 5.29
N ILE A 19 4.20 13.06 5.24
CA ILE A 19 5.59 13.11 4.76
C ILE A 19 6.49 12.26 5.66
N GLY A 20 6.35 12.34 6.98
CA GLY A 20 7.13 11.54 7.92
C GLY A 20 6.91 10.03 7.72
N LEU A 21 5.66 9.60 7.55
CA LEU A 21 5.31 8.19 7.29
C LEU A 21 5.90 7.70 5.96
N LEU A 22 5.86 8.54 4.92
CA LEU A 22 6.47 8.22 3.62
C LEU A 22 8.00 8.12 3.73
N ALA A 23 8.64 9.06 4.45
CA ALA A 23 10.09 9.09 4.61
C ALA A 23 10.64 7.87 5.38
N ILE A 24 9.88 7.34 6.34
CA ILE A 24 10.24 6.15 7.12
C ILE A 24 9.91 4.85 6.36
N GLY A 25 9.18 4.92 5.24
CA GLY A 25 8.76 3.72 4.51
C GLY A 25 7.69 2.92 5.26
N ALA A 26 6.81 3.61 6.01
CA ALA A 26 5.72 2.97 6.76
C ALA A 26 4.67 2.27 5.87
N PHE A 27 4.74 2.47 4.56
CA PHE A 27 3.86 1.85 3.59
C PHE A 27 4.58 0.71 2.85
N PRO A 28 3.93 -0.45 2.67
CA PRO A 28 4.52 -1.58 1.98
C PRO A 28 4.82 -1.23 0.51
N PRO A 29 5.87 -1.80 -0.08
CA PRO A 29 6.14 -1.64 -1.51
C PRO A 29 4.95 -2.19 -2.31
N SER A 30 4.57 -1.49 -3.39
CA SER A 30 3.56 -1.99 -4.31
C SER A 30 4.09 -3.24 -5.00
N VAL A 31 3.54 -4.41 -4.68
CA VAL A 31 3.88 -5.67 -5.37
C VAL A 31 2.91 -5.91 -6.53
N THR A 32 3.45 -6.16 -7.72
CA THR A 32 2.63 -6.61 -8.85
C THR A 32 2.24 -8.07 -8.60
N PRO A 33 0.94 -8.41 -8.53
CA PRO A 33 0.51 -9.79 -8.39
C PRO A 33 1.05 -10.60 -9.58
N LYS A 34 1.87 -11.62 -9.30
CA LYS A 34 2.31 -12.56 -10.34
C LYS A 34 1.24 -13.64 -10.51
N PRO A 35 0.76 -13.92 -11.73
CA PRO A 35 -0.07 -15.09 -11.96
C PRO A 35 0.75 -16.33 -11.59
N VAL A 36 0.26 -17.09 -10.62
CA VAL A 36 0.89 -18.35 -10.24
C VAL A 36 0.46 -19.37 -11.28
N GLU A 37 1.34 -19.68 -12.23
CA GLU A 37 1.21 -20.88 -13.07
C GLU A 37 1.48 -22.11 -12.19
N GLN A 38 0.53 -22.42 -11.32
CA GLN A 38 0.57 -23.66 -10.56
C GLN A 38 0.16 -24.77 -11.52
N VAL A 39 1.14 -25.29 -12.27
CA VAL A 39 0.98 -26.54 -13.00
C VAL A 39 0.82 -27.62 -11.93
N LEU A 40 -0.42 -27.89 -11.53
CA LEU A 40 -0.74 -29.05 -10.71
C LEU A 40 -0.25 -30.28 -11.49
N PRO A 41 0.71 -31.06 -10.97
CA PRO A 41 1.09 -32.31 -11.60
C PRO A 41 -0.15 -33.18 -11.68
N ASN A 42 -0.63 -33.44 -12.90
CA ASN A 42 -1.83 -34.20 -13.19
C ASN A 42 -1.65 -35.71 -12.94
N GLU A 43 -0.76 -36.09 -12.01
CA GLU A 43 -0.45 -37.48 -11.66
C GLU A 43 -1.67 -38.24 -11.11
N ARG A 44 -2.72 -37.52 -10.69
CA ARG A 44 -3.95 -38.09 -10.14
C ARG A 44 -5.03 -38.42 -11.17
N PHE A 45 -4.86 -38.01 -12.43
CA PHE A 45 -5.86 -38.18 -13.49
C PHE A 45 -5.42 -39.17 -14.58
N ALA A 46 -4.64 -40.20 -14.23
CA ALA A 46 -4.36 -41.30 -15.13
C ALA A 46 -5.61 -42.19 -15.26
N PRO A 47 -6.20 -42.36 -16.46
CA PRO A 47 -7.22 -43.38 -16.69
C PRO A 47 -6.56 -44.77 -16.57
N ARG A 48 -7.16 -45.65 -15.76
CA ARG A 48 -6.81 -47.08 -15.73
C ARG A 48 -7.27 -47.77 -17.01
#